data_AF-B9TI80-F1
#
_entry.id   AF-B9TI80-F1
#
_cell.length_a   1.000
_cell.length_b   1.000
_cell.length_c   1.000
_cell.angle_alpha   90.00
_cell.angle_beta   90.00
_cell.angle_gamma   90.00
#
_symmetry.space_group_name_H-M   'P 1'
#
loop_
_entity.id
_entity.type
_entity.pdbx_description
1 polymer ?
#
loop_
_entity_poly.entity_id
_entity_poly.type
_entity_poly.pdbx_seq_one_letter_code
_entity_poly.pdbx_strand_id
1 'polypeptide(L)'
;MSHAFSLSFRRPLILQCLVSLQLLLLPLAAHALPAFARQTGQNCVACHAGGQFPELTPYGRLFKLTGYTIGTRGVPLSLMGVASFTKSREPNADPSFAKDAVALFQTGSVFLAGKVTENVGIFAQATYDNYNNQNPESGHWNGKWISDNFDLRYADRHIDLNSDLIFGFSLNNNPTVADPWNTAPAWLQYVPTRFGVTGPDASPIVAQLGAQVGGVTAYAFWKQTFYVELGGYATANGVLSFLSKGTPNADQTKLRGTNPYLRFALSRDWGPN
;
A
#
# COMPACT_ATOMS: atom_id res chain seq x y z
N MET A 1 -1.55 75.98 8.70
CA MET A 1 -0.48 74.96 8.54
C MET A 1 -1.17 73.63 8.30
N SER A 2 -1.22 73.18 7.04
CA SER A 2 -1.88 71.93 6.64
C SER A 2 -0.88 70.78 6.65
N HIS A 3 -1.17 69.70 7.39
CA HIS A 3 -0.45 68.44 7.30
C HIS A 3 -1.26 67.43 6.47
N ALA A 4 -0.82 67.20 5.23
CA ALA A 4 -1.31 66.12 4.40
C ALA A 4 -0.62 64.80 4.81
N PHE A 5 -1.38 63.83 5.31
CA PHE A 5 -0.90 62.48 5.56
C PHE A 5 -0.80 61.71 4.25
N SER A 6 0.43 61.36 3.85
CA SER A 6 0.73 60.58 2.65
C SER A 6 0.19 59.15 2.76
N LEU A 7 -0.80 58.80 1.94
CA LEU A 7 -1.35 57.45 1.78
C LEU A 7 -0.51 56.55 0.83
N SER A 8 0.66 57.00 0.37
CA SER A 8 1.33 56.36 -0.79
C SER A 8 2.07 55.05 -0.47
N PHE A 9 2.33 54.74 0.81
CA PHE A 9 3.18 53.59 1.20
C PHE A 9 2.42 52.27 1.43
N ARG A 10 1.09 52.27 1.57
CA ARG A 10 0.31 51.02 1.86
C ARG A 10 -0.08 50.23 0.62
N ARG A 11 -0.22 50.89 -0.54
CA ARG A 11 -0.57 50.26 -1.82
C ARG A 11 0.46 49.26 -2.36
N PRO A 12 1.79 49.51 -2.34
CA PRO A 12 2.76 48.56 -2.87
C PRO A 12 2.85 47.28 -2.03
N LEU A 13 2.68 47.37 -0.71
CA LEU A 13 2.75 46.22 0.20
C LEU A 13 1.57 45.26 -0.02
N ILE A 14 0.35 45.79 -0.19
CA ILE A 14 -0.86 44.99 -0.48
C ILE A 14 -0.71 44.31 -1.84
N LEU A 15 -0.20 45.02 -2.84
CA LEU A 15 0.02 44.47 -4.18
C LEU A 15 1.09 43.35 -4.15
N GLN A 16 2.17 43.53 -3.38
CA GLN A 16 3.19 42.50 -3.18
C GLN A 16 2.62 41.26 -2.49
N CYS A 17 1.84 41.42 -1.42
CA CYS A 17 1.19 40.29 -0.75
C CYS A 17 0.21 39.55 -1.68
N LEU A 18 -0.56 40.27 -2.50
CA LEU A 18 -1.49 39.67 -3.46
C LEU A 18 -0.75 38.89 -4.57
N VAL A 19 0.35 39.43 -5.08
CA VAL A 19 1.20 38.76 -6.08
C VAL A 19 1.88 37.52 -5.48
N SER A 20 2.40 37.60 -4.25
CA SER A 20 2.98 36.44 -3.55
C SER A 20 1.93 35.36 -3.27
N LEU A 21 0.72 35.75 -2.86
CA LEU A 21 -0.38 34.82 -2.64
C LEU A 21 -0.83 34.17 -3.96
N GLN A 22 -0.90 34.93 -5.07
CA GLN A 22 -1.18 34.37 -6.39
C GLN A 22 -0.09 33.40 -6.86
N LEU A 23 1.19 33.71 -6.63
CA LEU A 23 2.30 32.80 -6.94
C LEU A 23 2.25 31.51 -6.12
N LEU A 24 1.85 31.59 -4.84
CA LEU A 24 1.62 30.44 -3.96
C LEU A 24 0.42 29.58 -4.37
N LEU A 25 -0.57 30.17 -5.06
CA LEU A 25 -1.79 29.51 -5.52
C LEU A 25 -1.68 28.97 -6.95
N LEU A 26 -0.56 29.16 -7.64
CA LEU A 26 -0.35 28.59 -8.97
C LEU A 26 -0.35 27.05 -8.87
N PRO A 27 -1.21 26.35 -9.62
CA PRO A 27 -1.22 24.90 -9.62
C PRO A 27 0.08 24.40 -10.26
N LEU A 28 0.99 23.90 -9.44
CA LEU A 28 2.15 23.16 -9.92
C LEU A 28 1.69 21.75 -10.32
N ALA A 29 2.15 21.28 -11.48
CA ALA A 29 1.93 19.90 -11.88
C ALA A 29 2.61 18.97 -10.84
N ALA A 30 1.79 18.22 -10.11
CA ALA A 30 2.28 17.22 -9.17
C ALA A 30 2.77 15.99 -9.94
N HIS A 31 4.09 15.84 -10.04
CA HIS A 31 4.73 14.70 -10.70
C HIS A 31 4.84 13.46 -9.79
N ALA A 32 4.56 13.63 -8.50
CA ALA A 32 4.56 12.58 -7.48
C ALA A 32 3.24 11.79 -7.49
N LEU A 33 2.95 11.12 -8.59
CA LEU A 33 1.80 10.22 -8.70
C LEU A 33 2.19 8.78 -8.33
N PRO A 34 1.27 7.96 -7.79
CA PRO A 34 1.50 6.52 -7.69
C PRO A 34 1.76 5.88 -9.07
N ALA A 35 2.53 4.79 -9.13
CA ALA A 35 2.91 4.15 -10.38
C ALA A 35 1.69 3.68 -11.20
N PHE A 36 0.69 3.08 -10.55
CA PHE A 36 -0.53 2.67 -11.22
C PHE A 36 -1.41 3.83 -11.69
N ALA A 37 -1.39 4.98 -11.00
CA ALA A 37 -2.07 6.19 -11.47
C ALA A 37 -1.42 6.70 -12.77
N ARG A 38 -0.08 6.71 -12.85
CA ARG A 38 0.62 7.05 -14.10
C ARG A 38 0.35 6.08 -15.24
N GLN A 39 0.30 4.78 -14.94
CA GLN A 39 0.04 3.73 -15.94
C GLN A 39 -1.38 3.82 -16.53
N THR A 40 -2.38 4.05 -15.67
CA THR A 40 -3.79 4.00 -16.07
C THR A 40 -4.35 5.36 -16.49
N GLY A 41 -3.71 6.45 -16.07
CA GLY A 41 -4.26 7.81 -16.20
C GLY A 41 -5.46 8.09 -15.30
N GLN A 42 -5.82 7.16 -14.41
CA GLN A 42 -6.97 7.29 -13.53
C GLN A 42 -6.61 8.05 -12.25
N ASN A 43 -7.59 8.77 -11.70
CA ASN A 43 -7.46 9.42 -10.40
C ASN A 43 -7.60 8.40 -9.24
N CYS A 44 -7.25 8.81 -8.03
CA CYS A 44 -7.29 7.91 -6.87
C CYS A 44 -8.68 7.34 -6.61
N VAL A 45 -9.74 8.15 -6.76
CA VAL A 45 -11.13 7.76 -6.48
C VAL A 45 -11.67 6.72 -7.46
N ALA A 46 -11.11 6.63 -8.66
CA ALA A 46 -11.47 5.57 -9.61
C ALA A 46 -11.01 4.20 -9.13
N CYS A 47 -9.83 4.11 -8.51
CA CYS A 47 -9.29 2.85 -8.00
C CYS A 47 -9.71 2.56 -6.55
N HIS A 48 -9.74 3.59 -5.71
CA HIS A 48 -9.93 3.48 -4.28
C HIS A 48 -11.22 4.15 -3.80
N ALA A 49 -11.99 3.45 -2.97
CA ALA A 49 -13.23 3.99 -2.42
C ALA A 49 -12.95 5.26 -1.60
N GLY A 50 -13.67 6.34 -1.89
CA GLY A 50 -13.41 7.65 -1.26
C GLY A 50 -12.05 8.27 -1.59
N GLY A 51 -11.28 7.69 -2.53
CA GLY A 51 -9.93 8.10 -2.86
C GLY A 51 -8.89 7.71 -1.80
N GLN A 52 -9.28 6.92 -0.81
CA GLN A 52 -8.44 6.48 0.28
C GLN A 52 -7.95 5.06 0.01
N PHE A 53 -6.65 4.92 -0.20
CA PHE A 53 -6.00 3.62 -0.14
C PHE A 53 -6.26 2.99 1.24
N PRO A 54 -6.60 1.69 1.36
CA PRO A 54 -6.46 0.64 0.33
C PRO A 54 -7.74 0.10 -0.30
N GLU A 55 -8.93 0.40 0.19
CA GLU A 55 -10.17 -0.24 -0.31
C GLU A 55 -10.36 -0.01 -1.80
N LEU A 56 -10.66 -1.07 -2.55
CA LEU A 56 -10.84 -0.99 -4.00
C LEU A 56 -12.30 -0.81 -4.39
N THR A 57 -12.54 0.09 -5.35
CA THR A 57 -13.81 0.17 -6.11
C THR A 57 -13.98 -1.05 -7.03
N PRO A 58 -15.13 -1.28 -7.69
CA PRO A 58 -15.27 -2.28 -8.74
C PRO A 58 -14.18 -2.18 -9.82
N TYR A 59 -13.83 -0.95 -10.23
CA TYR A 59 -12.74 -0.72 -11.19
C TYR A 59 -11.37 -1.11 -10.62
N GLY A 60 -11.07 -0.74 -9.37
CA GLY A 60 -9.82 -1.15 -8.70
C GLY A 60 -9.69 -2.66 -8.56
N ARG A 61 -10.80 -3.35 -8.24
CA ARG A 61 -10.86 -4.82 -8.20
C ARG A 61 -10.59 -5.41 -9.58
N LEU A 62 -11.24 -4.88 -10.63
CA LEU A 62 -11.03 -5.31 -12.00
C LEU A 62 -9.56 -5.11 -12.41
N PHE A 63 -8.96 -3.97 -12.10
CA PHE A 63 -7.56 -3.68 -12.39
C PHE A 63 -6.61 -4.70 -11.75
N LYS A 64 -6.84 -5.02 -10.48
CA LYS A 64 -6.07 -6.04 -9.75
C LYS A 64 -6.29 -7.45 -10.30
N LEU A 65 -7.54 -7.84 -10.53
CA LEU A 65 -7.88 -9.19 -11.02
C LEU A 65 -7.45 -9.42 -12.47
N THR A 66 -7.34 -8.37 -13.28
CA THR A 66 -6.75 -8.41 -14.63
C THR A 66 -5.22 -8.27 -14.61
N GLY A 67 -4.57 -8.49 -13.47
CA GLY A 67 -3.12 -8.62 -13.38
C GLY A 67 -2.36 -7.30 -13.41
N TYR A 68 -2.99 -6.18 -13.02
CA TYR A 68 -2.37 -4.85 -13.05
C TYR A 68 -1.94 -4.41 -14.46
N THR A 69 -2.66 -4.83 -15.50
CA THR A 69 -2.26 -4.64 -16.91
C THR A 69 -3.05 -3.59 -17.69
N ILE A 70 -4.11 -3.02 -17.11
CA ILE A 70 -4.88 -1.95 -17.74
C ILE A 70 -3.98 -0.70 -17.86
N GLY A 71 -4.02 -0.05 -19.03
CA GLY A 71 -3.19 1.13 -19.33
C GLY A 71 -1.88 0.80 -20.05
N THR A 72 -0.98 1.77 -20.07
CA THR A 72 0.29 1.70 -20.81
C THR A 72 1.48 1.61 -19.87
N ARG A 73 2.52 0.87 -20.26
CA ARG A 73 3.74 0.80 -19.45
C ARG A 73 4.32 2.20 -19.26
N GLY A 74 4.71 2.51 -18.02
CA GLY A 74 5.37 3.75 -17.64
C GLY A 74 6.50 3.48 -16.65
N VAL A 75 7.05 4.54 -16.05
CA VAL A 75 8.03 4.40 -14.97
C VAL A 75 7.38 3.67 -13.79
N PRO A 76 7.85 2.47 -13.39
CA PRO A 76 7.16 1.64 -12.40
C PRO A 76 7.58 1.96 -10.96
N LEU A 77 8.35 3.03 -10.73
CA LEU A 77 8.91 3.38 -9.43
C LEU A 77 8.09 4.46 -8.72
N SER A 78 7.73 4.25 -7.45
CA SER A 78 7.14 5.30 -6.59
C SER A 78 7.74 5.26 -5.19
N LEU A 79 7.63 6.38 -4.47
CA LEU A 79 8.10 6.52 -3.10
C LEU A 79 6.95 6.95 -2.20
N MET A 80 6.96 6.47 -0.96
CA MET A 80 6.06 6.92 0.11
C MET A 80 6.90 7.20 1.35
N GLY A 81 6.51 8.23 2.10
CA GLY A 81 7.11 8.53 3.39
C GLY A 81 6.01 8.81 4.42
N VAL A 82 6.17 8.26 5.62
CA VAL A 82 5.26 8.50 6.74
C VAL A 82 6.00 9.28 7.81
N ALA A 83 5.49 10.47 8.11
CA ALA A 83 5.90 11.27 9.25
C ALA A 83 4.80 11.29 10.30
N SER A 84 5.18 11.27 11.57
CA SER A 84 4.24 11.26 12.69
C SER A 84 4.65 12.23 13.79
N PHE A 85 3.66 12.66 14.56
CA PHE A 85 3.85 13.35 15.82
C PHE A 85 2.84 12.76 16.81
N THR A 86 3.35 12.14 17.87
CA THR A 86 2.51 11.41 18.81
C THR A 86 2.90 11.76 20.24
N LYS A 87 1.90 11.98 21.10
CA LYS A 87 2.08 12.26 22.51
C LYS A 87 1.30 11.24 23.34
N SER A 88 1.98 10.61 24.29
CA SER A 88 1.40 9.65 25.22
C SER A 88 1.22 10.26 26.61
N ARG A 89 0.28 9.72 27.38
CA ARG A 89 0.24 9.96 28.84
C ARG A 89 1.25 9.08 29.58
N GLU A 90 1.55 7.90 29.01
CA GLU A 90 2.45 6.90 29.59
C GLU A 90 3.47 6.48 28.51
N PRO A 91 4.46 7.32 28.18
CA PRO A 91 5.39 7.06 27.07
C PRO A 91 6.30 5.84 27.30
N ASN A 92 6.43 5.39 28.55
CA ASN A 92 7.28 4.24 28.90
C ASN A 92 6.50 2.92 29.00
N ALA A 93 5.18 2.93 28.79
CA ALA A 93 4.35 1.72 28.89
C ALA A 93 4.56 0.75 27.71
N ASP A 94 5.00 1.27 26.56
CA ASP A 94 5.23 0.50 25.33
C ASP A 94 6.70 0.64 24.91
N PRO A 95 7.52 -0.42 25.04
CA PRO A 95 8.92 -0.41 24.60
C PRO A 95 9.10 -0.18 23.09
N SER A 96 8.05 -0.38 22.28
CA SER A 96 8.08 -0.12 20.84
C SER A 96 7.86 1.36 20.49
N PHE A 97 7.45 2.17 21.47
CA PHE A 97 7.25 3.61 21.28
C PHE A 97 8.57 4.36 21.26
N ALA A 98 8.95 4.85 20.07
CA ALA A 98 10.28 5.38 19.85
C ALA A 98 10.60 6.68 20.61
N LYS A 99 9.71 7.69 20.50
CA LYS A 99 9.88 9.01 21.12
C LYS A 99 8.54 9.68 21.40
N ASP A 100 8.42 10.31 22.56
CA ASP A 100 7.25 11.09 22.97
C ASP A 100 7.32 12.55 22.53
N ALA A 101 6.23 13.07 21.97
CA ALA A 101 6.08 14.48 21.60
C ALA A 101 7.19 15.04 20.68
N VAL A 102 7.73 14.19 19.81
CA VAL A 102 8.73 14.56 18.79
C VAL A 102 8.19 14.23 17.40
N ALA A 103 8.41 15.12 16.44
CA ALA A 103 8.10 14.84 15.03
C ALA A 103 9.13 13.85 14.48
N LEU A 104 8.66 12.72 13.97
CA LEU A 104 9.50 11.63 13.46
C LEU A 104 9.19 11.37 12.00
N PHE A 105 10.23 11.07 11.23
CA PHE A 105 10.06 10.32 9.99
C PHE A 105 10.10 8.83 10.34
N GLN A 106 8.95 8.16 10.33
CA GLN A 106 8.82 6.79 10.80
C GLN A 106 9.33 5.79 9.77
N THR A 107 8.73 5.81 8.58
CA THR A 107 9.00 4.83 7.53
C THR A 107 9.11 5.49 6.16
N GLY A 108 9.90 4.89 5.30
CA GLY A 108 9.97 5.21 3.87
C GLY A 108 9.82 3.94 3.05
N SER A 109 8.91 3.95 2.08
CA SER A 109 8.67 2.80 1.20
C SER A 109 9.03 3.12 -0.25
N VAL A 110 9.59 2.13 -0.93
CA VAL A 110 9.84 2.13 -2.37
C VAL A 110 8.92 1.09 -2.99
N PHE A 111 8.23 1.48 -4.06
CA PHE A 111 7.32 0.63 -4.80
C PHE A 111 7.86 0.39 -6.21
N LEU A 112 7.96 -0.87 -6.59
CA LEU A 112 8.05 -1.31 -7.97
C LEU A 112 6.68 -1.86 -8.37
N ALA A 113 5.90 -1.08 -9.12
CA ALA A 113 4.55 -1.44 -9.50
C ALA A 113 4.25 -1.06 -10.95
N GLY A 114 3.65 -1.97 -11.71
CA GLY A 114 3.22 -1.69 -13.07
C GLY A 114 3.02 -2.92 -13.96
N LYS A 115 2.58 -2.66 -15.19
CA LYS A 115 2.43 -3.60 -16.28
C LYS A 115 3.81 -4.05 -16.79
N VAL A 116 4.06 -5.35 -16.76
CA VAL A 116 5.29 -5.99 -17.24
C VAL A 116 5.10 -6.57 -18.64
N THR A 117 3.97 -7.22 -18.91
CA THR A 117 3.53 -7.70 -20.24
C THR A 117 2.05 -7.35 -20.46
N GLU A 118 1.44 -7.81 -21.55
CA GLU A 118 0.00 -7.63 -21.75
C GLU A 118 -0.85 -8.40 -20.73
N ASN A 119 -0.30 -9.45 -20.14
CA ASN A 119 -1.00 -10.33 -19.19
C ASN A 119 -0.32 -10.42 -17.83
N VAL A 120 0.85 -9.80 -17.64
CA VAL A 120 1.62 -9.83 -16.38
C VAL A 120 1.83 -8.42 -15.84
N GLY A 121 1.57 -8.25 -14.55
CA GLY A 121 1.91 -7.04 -13.80
C GLY A 121 2.42 -7.36 -12.41
N ILE A 122 3.00 -6.36 -11.77
CA ILE A 122 3.66 -6.50 -10.47
C ILE A 122 3.22 -5.38 -9.52
N PHE A 123 3.11 -5.73 -8.26
CA PHE A 123 3.15 -4.84 -7.11
C PHE A 123 4.22 -5.37 -6.15
N ALA A 124 5.28 -4.61 -5.91
CA ALA A 124 6.31 -4.97 -4.96
C ALA A 124 6.67 -3.75 -4.12
N GLN A 125 6.65 -3.90 -2.80
CA GLN A 125 6.99 -2.85 -1.86
C GLN A 125 8.15 -3.29 -0.97
N ALA A 126 9.09 -2.38 -0.74
CA ALA A 126 10.12 -2.51 0.27
C ALA A 126 10.04 -1.29 1.19
N THR A 127 10.05 -1.52 2.49
CA THR A 127 9.88 -0.47 3.49
C THR A 127 11.11 -0.41 4.39
N TYR A 128 11.65 0.79 4.56
CA TYR A 128 12.64 1.12 5.57
C TYR A 128 11.94 1.68 6.78
N ASP A 129 12.18 1.08 7.94
CA ASP A 129 11.69 1.56 9.23
C ASP A 129 12.87 2.10 10.03
N ASN A 130 12.84 3.39 10.39
CA ASN A 130 13.91 4.06 11.16
C ASN A 130 13.99 3.59 12.62
N TYR A 131 12.90 3.07 13.15
CA TYR A 131 12.73 2.70 14.55
C TYR A 131 12.33 1.22 14.63
N ASN A 132 13.10 0.37 13.94
CA ASN A 132 12.76 -1.04 13.82
C ASN A 132 12.95 -1.79 15.14
N ASN A 133 14.15 -1.71 15.71
CA ASN A 133 14.50 -2.34 16.99
C ASN A 133 15.38 -1.38 17.80
N GLN A 134 15.18 -1.35 19.11
CA GLN A 134 16.05 -0.64 20.03
C GLN A 134 17.16 -1.58 20.53
N ASN A 135 18.41 -1.10 20.52
CA ASN A 135 19.51 -1.81 21.15
C ASN A 135 19.30 -1.81 22.67
N PRO A 136 19.21 -2.99 23.33
CA PRO A 136 18.95 -3.07 24.77
C PRO A 136 20.07 -2.47 25.65
N GLU A 137 21.31 -2.48 25.17
CA GLU A 137 22.48 -2.02 25.92
C GLU A 137 22.71 -0.52 25.78
N SER A 138 22.48 0.03 24.58
CA SER A 138 22.77 1.43 24.28
C SER A 138 21.54 2.34 24.20
N GLY A 139 20.32 1.76 24.16
CA GLY A 139 19.07 2.50 24.00
C GLY A 139 18.89 3.14 22.62
N HIS A 140 19.83 2.94 21.69
CA HIS A 140 19.75 3.50 20.34
C HIS A 140 18.82 2.69 19.43
N TRP A 141 18.02 3.40 18.64
CA TRP A 141 17.16 2.79 17.63
C TRP A 141 17.94 2.47 16.35
N ASN A 142 17.72 1.28 15.82
CA ASN A 142 18.31 0.83 14.56
C ASN A 142 17.24 0.74 13.48
N GLY A 143 17.53 1.34 12.33
CA GLY A 143 16.66 1.24 11.16
C GLY A 143 16.91 -0.02 10.34
N LYS A 144 15.89 -0.52 9.65
CA LYS A 144 15.95 -1.78 8.89
C LYS A 144 15.09 -1.75 7.62
N TRP A 145 15.64 -2.30 6.54
CA TRP A 145 14.87 -2.59 5.33
C TRP A 145 14.16 -3.94 5.46
N ILE A 146 12.88 -3.95 5.11
CA ILE A 146 12.01 -5.13 5.17
C ILE A 146 11.27 -5.26 3.84
N SER A 147 11.14 -6.50 3.37
CA SER A 147 10.22 -6.86 2.29
C SER A 147 8.81 -6.66 2.80
N ASP A 148 8.05 -5.83 2.11
CA ASP A 148 6.65 -5.60 2.43
C ASP A 148 5.79 -6.46 1.48
N ASN A 149 4.54 -6.08 1.24
CA ASN A 149 3.66 -6.78 0.30
C ASN A 149 4.26 -6.89 -1.11
N PHE A 150 4.28 -8.13 -1.63
CA PHE A 150 4.68 -8.50 -2.98
C PHE A 150 3.56 -9.32 -3.64
N ASP A 151 3.19 -8.96 -4.87
CA ASP A 151 2.23 -9.67 -5.72
C ASP A 151 2.65 -9.53 -7.20
N LEU A 152 3.17 -10.62 -7.77
CA LEU A 152 3.40 -10.76 -9.21
C LEU A 152 2.24 -11.58 -9.79
N ARG A 153 1.55 -11.01 -10.77
CA ARG A 153 0.26 -11.55 -11.21
C ARG A 153 0.21 -11.72 -12.71
N TYR A 154 -0.16 -12.91 -13.15
CA TYR A 154 -0.59 -13.20 -14.52
C TYR A 154 -2.11 -13.24 -14.56
N ALA A 155 -2.75 -12.64 -15.57
CA ALA A 155 -4.17 -12.76 -15.78
C ALA A 155 -4.55 -12.67 -17.25
N ASP A 156 -5.64 -13.32 -17.61
CA ASP A 156 -6.34 -13.15 -18.87
C ASP A 156 -7.85 -13.04 -18.62
N ARG A 157 -8.56 -12.44 -19.58
CA ARG A 157 -10.00 -12.21 -19.49
C ARG A 157 -10.68 -12.60 -20.79
N HIS A 158 -11.55 -13.58 -20.70
CA HIS A 158 -12.43 -13.98 -21.79
C HIS A 158 -13.80 -13.33 -21.61
N ILE A 159 -14.25 -12.57 -22.61
CA ILE A 159 -15.57 -11.94 -22.61
C ILE A 159 -16.30 -12.35 -23.88
N ASP A 160 -17.48 -12.93 -23.72
CA ASP A 160 -18.45 -13.20 -24.77
C ASP A 160 -19.84 -12.67 -24.38
N LEU A 161 -20.87 -12.91 -25.20
CA LEU A 161 -22.23 -12.41 -24.96
C LEU A 161 -22.88 -12.96 -23.66
N ASN A 162 -22.43 -14.12 -23.18
CA ASN A 162 -23.03 -14.88 -22.07
C ASN A 162 -22.06 -15.14 -20.90
N SER A 163 -20.77 -14.81 -21.05
CA SER A 163 -19.68 -15.14 -20.14
C SER A 163 -18.68 -13.99 -20.03
N ASP A 164 -18.29 -13.68 -18.79
CA ASP A 164 -17.16 -12.83 -18.46
C ASP A 164 -16.33 -13.60 -17.45
N LEU A 165 -15.17 -14.09 -17.86
CA LEU A 165 -14.29 -14.90 -17.04
C LEU A 165 -12.91 -14.27 -17.00
N ILE A 166 -12.50 -13.84 -15.82
CA ILE A 166 -11.12 -13.52 -15.52
C ILE A 166 -10.50 -14.74 -14.86
N PHE A 167 -9.32 -15.14 -15.29
CA PHE A 167 -8.54 -16.16 -14.61
C PHE A 167 -7.08 -15.75 -14.55
N GLY A 168 -6.35 -16.25 -13.56
CA GLY A 168 -4.97 -15.84 -13.37
C GLY A 168 -4.23 -16.63 -12.30
N PHE A 169 -2.96 -16.25 -12.15
CA PHE A 169 -2.06 -16.76 -11.13
C PHE A 169 -1.44 -15.59 -10.37
N SER A 170 -1.26 -15.74 -9.06
CA SER A 170 -0.55 -14.77 -8.21
C SER A 170 0.60 -15.48 -7.49
N LEU A 171 1.81 -14.96 -7.65
CA LEU A 171 2.95 -15.23 -6.78
C LEU A 171 3.03 -14.10 -5.77
N ASN A 172 2.80 -14.39 -4.49
CA ASN A 172 2.80 -13.37 -3.45
C ASN A 172 3.41 -13.87 -2.14
N ASN A 173 3.74 -12.93 -1.25
CA ASN A 173 4.35 -13.21 0.06
C ASN A 173 3.40 -13.01 1.25
N ASN A 174 2.10 -12.89 0.97
CA ASN A 174 1.08 -12.66 1.97
C ASN A 174 -0.25 -13.20 1.43
N PRO A 175 -0.79 -14.32 1.96
CA PRO A 175 -2.00 -14.94 1.43
C PRO A 175 -3.23 -14.03 1.35
N THR A 176 -3.22 -12.95 2.13
CA THR A 176 -4.34 -12.00 2.20
C THR A 176 -4.14 -10.79 1.28
N VAL A 177 -2.94 -10.60 0.71
CA VAL A 177 -2.67 -9.56 -0.29
C VAL A 177 -3.40 -9.82 -1.59
N ALA A 178 -3.71 -11.08 -1.91
CA ALA A 178 -4.42 -11.44 -3.12
C ALA A 178 -5.87 -10.92 -3.15
N ASP A 179 -6.44 -10.65 -1.97
CA ASP A 179 -7.81 -10.17 -1.76
C ASP A 179 -8.08 -8.84 -2.49
N PRO A 180 -9.06 -8.78 -3.41
CA PRO A 180 -9.48 -7.52 -4.01
C PRO A 180 -10.58 -6.80 -3.21
N TRP A 181 -11.29 -7.45 -2.28
CA TRP A 181 -12.41 -6.85 -1.52
C TRP A 181 -12.01 -6.22 -0.19
N ASN A 182 -10.73 -6.26 0.19
CA ASN A 182 -10.26 -5.71 1.46
C ASN A 182 -10.98 -6.32 2.69
N THR A 183 -11.38 -7.59 2.60
CA THR A 183 -12.05 -8.30 3.71
C THR A 183 -11.07 -9.15 4.52
N ALA A 184 -9.79 -9.16 4.14
CA ALA A 184 -8.72 -9.91 4.77
C ALA A 184 -7.61 -8.98 5.29
N PRO A 185 -6.80 -9.43 6.27
CA PRO A 185 -5.90 -8.57 7.05
C PRO A 185 -4.85 -7.71 6.32
N ALA A 186 -4.35 -8.11 5.14
CA ALA A 186 -3.21 -7.44 4.46
C ALA A 186 -3.33 -5.92 4.31
N TRP A 187 -4.56 -5.42 4.23
CA TRP A 187 -4.85 -4.02 3.92
C TRP A 187 -5.72 -3.34 4.98
N LEU A 188 -5.95 -3.95 6.14
CA LEU A 188 -6.81 -3.37 7.18
C LEU A 188 -6.17 -2.18 7.92
N GLN A 189 -4.85 -2.01 7.80
CA GLN A 189 -4.12 -0.91 8.43
C GLN A 189 -3.77 0.18 7.41
N TYR A 190 -4.43 1.32 7.52
CA TYR A 190 -4.26 2.46 6.61
C TYR A 190 -2.92 3.18 6.78
N VAL A 191 -2.51 3.41 8.03
CA VAL A 191 -1.22 4.04 8.36
C VAL A 191 -0.60 3.27 9.51
N PRO A 192 0.54 2.58 9.29
CA PRO A 192 1.26 1.97 10.38
C PRO A 192 1.83 3.04 11.31
N THR A 193 1.55 2.92 12.60
CA THR A 193 2.18 3.75 13.63
C THR A 193 2.80 2.87 14.69
N ARG A 194 3.98 3.29 15.18
CA ARG A 194 4.71 2.68 16.30
C ARG A 194 4.16 3.10 17.67
N PHE A 195 2.89 3.49 17.73
CA PHE A 195 2.27 3.98 18.95
C PHE A 195 0.93 3.29 19.19
N GLY A 196 0.87 2.54 20.29
CA GLY A 196 -0.34 1.88 20.74
C GLY A 196 -0.70 0.65 19.92
N VAL A 197 -1.70 -0.08 20.40
CA VAL A 197 -2.29 -1.23 19.73
C VAL A 197 -3.00 -0.75 18.47
N THR A 198 -2.35 -0.83 17.31
CA THR A 198 -2.89 -0.36 16.01
C THR A 198 -3.74 -1.40 15.29
N GLY A 199 -3.97 -2.56 15.90
CA GLY A 199 -4.73 -3.66 15.36
C GLY A 199 -5.51 -4.36 16.47
N PRO A 200 -6.51 -5.18 16.14
CA PRO A 200 -7.29 -5.88 17.16
C PRO A 200 -6.40 -6.83 17.98
N ASP A 201 -6.62 -6.90 19.30
CA ASP A 201 -5.90 -7.81 20.22
C ASP A 201 -5.96 -9.27 19.77
N ALA A 202 -7.07 -9.64 19.12
CA ALA A 202 -7.23 -10.92 18.44
C ALA A 202 -7.21 -10.69 16.92
N SER A 203 -6.32 -11.40 16.23
CA SER A 203 -6.27 -11.43 14.77
C SER A 203 -6.35 -12.87 14.26
N PRO A 204 -6.93 -13.10 13.06
CA PRO A 204 -6.86 -14.40 12.42
C PRO A 204 -5.40 -14.84 12.23
N ILE A 205 -5.10 -16.12 12.41
CA ILE A 205 -3.73 -16.65 12.27
C ILE A 205 -3.08 -16.31 10.92
N VAL A 206 -3.88 -16.20 9.85
CA VAL A 206 -3.40 -15.83 8.52
C VAL A 206 -2.80 -14.42 8.47
N ALA A 207 -3.18 -13.51 9.37
CA ALA A 207 -2.62 -12.16 9.46
C ALA A 207 -1.12 -12.17 9.79
N GLN A 208 -0.65 -13.22 10.48
CA GLN A 208 0.75 -13.35 10.90
C GLN A 208 1.67 -13.87 9.78
N LEU A 209 1.12 -14.28 8.63
CA LEU A 209 1.91 -14.89 7.56
C LEU A 209 2.55 -13.87 6.60
N GLY A 210 2.06 -12.63 6.59
CA GLY A 210 2.56 -11.59 5.69
C GLY A 210 4.06 -11.36 5.81
N ALA A 211 4.74 -11.19 4.66
CA ALA A 211 6.19 -10.99 4.56
C ALA A 211 7.06 -12.11 5.19
N GLN A 212 6.48 -13.30 5.43
CA GLN A 212 7.19 -14.46 5.99
C GLN A 212 6.99 -15.74 5.18
N VAL A 213 5.94 -15.79 4.37
CA VAL A 213 5.63 -16.91 3.49
C VAL A 213 5.78 -16.51 2.03
N GLY A 214 5.85 -17.49 1.14
CA GLY A 214 5.76 -17.30 -0.30
C GLY A 214 4.91 -18.42 -0.89
N GLY A 215 4.07 -18.07 -1.85
CA GLY A 215 3.15 -19.04 -2.44
C GLY A 215 2.63 -18.62 -3.80
N VAL A 216 2.08 -19.61 -4.50
CA VAL A 216 1.41 -19.41 -5.79
C VAL A 216 -0.05 -19.80 -5.62
N THR A 217 -0.94 -18.95 -6.09
CA THR A 217 -2.37 -19.20 -6.19
C THR A 217 -2.85 -19.09 -7.63
N ALA A 218 -3.88 -19.87 -7.96
CA ALA A 218 -4.66 -19.74 -9.17
C ALA A 218 -6.05 -19.24 -8.79
N TYR A 219 -6.59 -18.28 -9.54
CA TYR A 219 -7.90 -17.71 -9.26
C TYR A 219 -8.74 -17.57 -10.52
N ALA A 220 -10.06 -17.53 -10.32
CA ALA A 220 -11.04 -17.22 -11.34
C ALA A 220 -12.13 -16.30 -10.78
N PHE A 221 -12.55 -15.31 -11.58
CA PHE A 221 -13.67 -14.43 -11.28
C PHE A 221 -14.68 -14.50 -12.43
N TRP A 222 -15.80 -15.16 -12.18
CA TRP A 222 -16.82 -15.45 -13.19
C TRP A 222 -18.03 -14.52 -13.03
N LYS A 223 -18.43 -13.92 -14.15
CA LYS A 223 -19.53 -12.94 -14.28
C LYS A 223 -19.45 -11.79 -13.29
N GLN A 224 -18.23 -11.45 -12.88
CA GLN A 224 -17.95 -10.51 -11.81
C GLN A 224 -18.76 -10.78 -10.52
N THR A 225 -19.12 -12.05 -10.29
CA THR A 225 -20.02 -12.46 -9.22
C THR A 225 -19.38 -13.54 -8.35
N PHE A 226 -18.84 -14.59 -8.96
CA PHE A 226 -18.28 -15.72 -8.24
C PHE A 226 -16.76 -15.73 -8.36
N TYR A 227 -16.08 -15.61 -7.22
CA TYR A 227 -14.63 -15.70 -7.13
C TYR A 227 -14.22 -16.98 -6.42
N VAL A 228 -13.23 -17.65 -6.98
CA VAL A 228 -12.53 -18.76 -6.34
C VAL A 228 -11.04 -18.57 -6.49
N GLU A 229 -10.30 -18.89 -5.45
CA GLU A 229 -8.84 -18.91 -5.46
C GLU A 229 -8.36 -20.12 -4.66
N LEU A 230 -7.40 -20.84 -5.23
CA LEU A 230 -6.75 -21.97 -4.59
C LEU A 230 -5.24 -21.90 -4.78
N GLY A 231 -4.48 -22.44 -3.85
CA GLY A 231 -3.04 -22.51 -4.00
C GLY A 231 -2.35 -23.06 -2.78
N GLY A 232 -1.06 -22.74 -2.67
CA GLY A 232 -0.23 -23.22 -1.58
C GLY A 232 0.83 -22.23 -1.18
N TYR A 233 1.07 -22.16 0.13
CA TYR A 233 2.09 -21.31 0.74
C TYR A 233 3.09 -22.14 1.54
N ALA A 234 4.36 -21.76 1.48
CA ALA A 234 5.42 -22.29 2.31
C ALA A 234 6.18 -21.14 2.96
N THR A 235 6.96 -21.44 3.99
CA THR A 235 7.90 -20.47 4.57
C THR A 235 8.80 -19.92 3.46
N ALA A 236 8.92 -18.60 3.33
CA ALA A 236 9.73 -17.97 2.28
C ALA A 236 11.23 -18.11 2.60
N ASN A 237 11.79 -19.27 2.26
CA ASN A 237 13.21 -19.59 2.41
C ASN A 237 13.82 -20.01 1.06
N GLY A 238 15.13 -20.27 1.04
CA GLY A 238 15.84 -20.67 -0.18
C GLY A 238 15.65 -19.66 -1.32
N VAL A 239 15.07 -20.11 -2.44
CA VAL A 239 14.81 -19.26 -3.62
C VAL A 239 13.75 -18.17 -3.38
N LEU A 240 12.86 -18.34 -2.40
CA LEU A 240 11.84 -17.36 -2.03
C LEU A 240 12.30 -16.42 -0.90
N SER A 241 13.53 -16.55 -0.41
CA SER A 241 14.03 -15.76 0.73
C SER A 241 14.00 -14.24 0.52
N PHE A 242 13.99 -13.77 -0.73
CA PHE A 242 13.83 -12.35 -1.03
C PHE A 242 12.46 -11.80 -0.60
N LEU A 243 11.42 -12.65 -0.58
CA LEU A 243 10.05 -12.30 -0.16
C LEU A 243 9.89 -12.11 1.34
N SER A 244 10.86 -12.59 2.14
CA SER A 244 10.88 -12.46 3.60
C SER A 244 12.08 -11.68 4.12
N LYS A 245 12.75 -10.95 3.22
CA LYS A 245 13.93 -10.16 3.57
C LYS A 245 13.59 -9.19 4.69
N GLY A 246 14.45 -9.11 5.70
CA GLY A 246 14.20 -8.29 6.89
C GLY A 246 13.64 -9.08 8.07
N THR A 247 13.19 -10.32 7.89
CA THR A 247 12.82 -11.21 9.00
C THR A 247 13.84 -12.36 9.07
N PRO A 248 14.68 -12.44 10.11
CA PRO A 248 15.64 -13.53 10.27
C PRO A 248 14.95 -14.89 10.24
N ASN A 249 15.62 -15.91 9.71
CA ASN A 249 15.03 -17.25 9.62
C ASN A 249 14.58 -17.80 10.99
N ALA A 250 15.23 -17.43 12.10
CA ALA A 250 14.81 -17.83 13.43
C ALA A 250 13.43 -17.25 13.85
N ASP A 251 13.09 -16.07 13.33
CA ASP A 251 11.91 -15.29 13.72
C ASP A 251 10.75 -15.46 12.72
N GLN A 252 10.97 -16.19 11.62
CA GLN A 252 9.93 -16.46 10.63
C GLN A 252 8.99 -17.58 11.09
N THR A 253 7.70 -17.39 10.82
CA THR A 253 6.66 -18.41 10.96
C THR A 253 7.01 -19.65 10.13
N LYS A 254 7.02 -20.82 10.78
CA LYS A 254 7.40 -22.10 10.16
C LYS A 254 6.19 -22.90 9.72
N LEU A 255 5.98 -22.92 8.40
CA LEU A 255 5.03 -23.80 7.75
C LEU A 255 5.68 -25.16 7.45
N ARG A 256 4.96 -26.24 7.77
CA ARG A 256 5.36 -27.61 7.40
C ARG A 256 5.01 -27.86 5.94
N GLY A 257 6.02 -27.90 5.06
CA GLY A 257 5.83 -28.10 3.62
C GLY A 257 4.96 -26.99 3.00
N THR A 258 4.17 -27.35 1.99
CA THR A 258 3.23 -26.44 1.33
C THR A 258 1.85 -26.57 1.95
N ASN A 259 1.36 -25.49 2.54
CA ASN A 259 0.08 -25.43 3.23
C ASN A 259 -0.99 -24.96 2.24
N PRO A 260 -2.13 -25.66 2.13
CA PRO A 260 -3.17 -25.31 1.17
C PRO A 260 -3.85 -23.99 1.54
N TYR A 261 -4.20 -23.22 0.52
CA TYR A 261 -5.00 -22.02 0.62
C TYR A 261 -6.22 -22.15 -0.28
N LEU A 262 -7.37 -21.74 0.23
CA LEU A 262 -8.64 -21.75 -0.50
C LEU A 262 -9.46 -20.54 -0.09
N ARG A 263 -10.04 -19.87 -1.07
CA ARG A 263 -10.94 -18.74 -0.86
C ARG A 263 -12.08 -18.76 -1.87
N PHE A 264 -13.25 -18.38 -1.39
CA PHE A 264 -14.42 -18.11 -2.21
C PHE A 264 -14.97 -16.73 -1.85
N ALA A 265 -15.51 -16.04 -2.85
CA ALA A 265 -16.26 -14.81 -2.64
C ALA A 265 -17.47 -14.77 -3.57
N LEU A 266 -18.60 -14.30 -3.03
CA LEU A 266 -19.76 -13.91 -3.80
C LEU A 266 -19.86 -12.38 -3.75
N SER A 267 -19.70 -11.74 -4.89
CA SER A 267 -19.73 -10.29 -5.04
C SER A 267 -20.94 -9.89 -5.89
N ARG A 268 -21.49 -8.72 -5.60
CA ARG A 268 -22.48 -8.08 -6.47
C ARG A 268 -22.31 -6.58 -6.35
N ASP A 269 -22.03 -5.94 -7.47
CA ASP A 269 -21.91 -4.48 -7.54
C ASP A 269 -23.30 -3.88 -7.81
N TRP A 270 -23.65 -2.80 -7.10
CA TRP A 270 -24.94 -2.13 -7.24
C TRP A 270 -24.76 -0.76 -7.86
N GLY A 271 -25.08 -0.64 -9.15
CA GLY A 271 -24.92 0.61 -9.88
C GLY A 271 -23.47 0.86 -10.32
N PRO A 272 -23.15 2.08 -10.77
CA PRO A 272 -21.85 2.41 -11.35
C PRO A 272 -20.73 2.69 -10.33
N ASN A 273 -20.97 2.52 -9.03
CA ASN A 273 -20.02 2.87 -7.95
C ASN A 273 -19.59 1.64 -7.15
#